data_AF-A0A3B9AA95-F1
#
_entry.id   AF-A0A3B9AA95-F1
#
_cell.length_a   1.000
_cell.length_b   1.000
_cell.length_c   1.000
_cell.angle_alpha   90.00
_cell.angle_beta   90.00
_cell.angle_gamma   90.00
#
_symmetry.space_group_name_H-M   'P 1'
#
loop_
_entity.id
_entity.type
_entity.pdbx_description
1 polymer ?
#
loop_
_entity_poly.entity_id
_entity_poly.type
_entity_poly.pdbx_seq_one_letter_code
_entity_poly.pdbx_strand_id
1 'polypeptide(L)'
;HWYRWLPISFDESFGAMLMTTGTEDGELDCGGMILNNGAYELITDCTIESDWDEDFNQTALRAWAKTEKGEYEITGKVITLVPVRNRRQLDNGDWLHTRITEAMTEYRYQDKVGYGLSEYCDQIIDGVPVGKNIAAAR
;
A
#
# COMPACT_ATOMS: atom_id res chain seq x y z
N HIS A 1 7.88 -11.93 2.12
CA HIS A 1 7.96 -10.61 1.44
C HIS A 1 6.57 -10.09 1.16
N TRP A 2 6.38 -8.79 1.29
CA TRP A 2 5.16 -8.07 0.96
C TRP A 2 5.46 -6.61 0.61
N TYR A 3 4.54 -5.96 -0.09
CA TYR A 3 4.52 -4.50 -0.24
C TYR A 3 3.10 -3.94 -0.36
N ARG A 4 2.97 -2.65 -0.11
CA ARG A 4 1.80 -1.82 -0.41
C ARG A 4 2.28 -0.65 -1.26
N TRP A 5 1.60 -0.39 -2.36
CA TRP A 5 1.95 0.69 -3.28
C TRP A 5 0.70 1.50 -3.63
N LEU A 6 0.71 2.79 -3.28
CA LEU A 6 -0.43 3.69 -3.39
C LEU A 6 -0.07 4.89 -4.28
N PRO A 7 -0.16 4.81 -5.61
CA PRO A 7 -0.13 5.98 -6.48
C PRO A 7 -1.48 6.71 -6.44
N ILE A 8 -1.49 7.99 -6.07
CA ILE A 8 -2.69 8.77 -5.80
C ILE A 8 -2.63 10.09 -6.54
N SER A 9 -3.69 10.41 -7.28
CA SER A 9 -3.89 11.71 -7.91
C SER A 9 -5.11 12.39 -7.28
N PHE A 10 -4.96 13.60 -6.77
CA PHE A 10 -6.09 14.40 -6.27
C PHE A 10 -6.50 15.44 -7.31
N ASP A 11 -5.62 16.41 -7.55
CA ASP A 11 -5.83 17.49 -8.51
C ASP A 11 -4.47 17.96 -9.09
N GLU A 12 -4.48 19.05 -9.87
CA GLU A 12 -3.28 19.62 -10.49
C GLU A 12 -2.22 20.12 -9.49
N SER A 13 -2.63 20.37 -8.24
CA SER A 13 -1.79 20.92 -7.18
C SER A 13 -1.30 19.87 -6.19
N PHE A 14 -1.97 18.72 -6.09
CA PHE A 14 -1.69 17.73 -5.04
C PHE A 14 -1.76 16.28 -5.54
N GLY A 15 -0.72 15.51 -5.22
CA GLY A 15 -0.62 14.09 -5.52
C GLY A 15 0.28 13.38 -4.51
N ALA A 16 0.20 12.06 -4.46
CA ALA A 16 1.02 11.27 -3.54
C ALA A 16 1.39 9.92 -4.17
N MET A 17 2.54 9.39 -3.79
CA MET A 17 2.88 7.98 -3.96
C MET A 17 3.47 7.50 -2.66
N LEU A 18 2.83 6.53 -2.01
CA LEU A 18 3.32 5.91 -0.77
C LEU A 18 3.68 4.46 -1.06
N MET A 19 4.77 3.98 -0.45
CA MET A 19 5.16 2.59 -0.50
C MET A 19 5.66 2.11 0.85
N THR A 20 5.18 0.96 1.28
CA THR A 20 5.73 0.20 2.41
C THR A 20 6.09 -1.19 1.93
N THR A 21 7.23 -1.71 2.35
CA THR A 21 7.70 -3.06 2.01
C THR A 21 8.19 -3.77 3.26
N GLY A 22 8.20 -5.10 3.22
CA GLY A 22 8.84 -5.85 4.28
C GLY A 22 8.90 -7.35 4.07
N THR A 23 9.44 -8.01 5.08
CA THR A 23 9.56 -9.46 5.15
C THR A 23 8.69 -10.04 6.27
N GLU A 24 8.65 -11.37 6.37
CA GLU A 24 7.94 -12.05 7.47
C GLU A 24 8.72 -11.96 8.78
N ASP A 25 10.04 -12.01 8.70
CA ASP A 25 11.01 -11.96 9.79
C ASP A 25 11.28 -10.54 10.32
N GLY A 26 10.64 -9.52 9.72
CA GLY A 26 10.52 -8.18 10.29
C GLY A 26 11.42 -7.11 9.69
N GLU A 27 12.08 -7.35 8.54
CA GLU A 27 12.66 -6.24 7.79
C GLU A 27 11.54 -5.36 7.24
N LEU A 28 11.65 -4.04 7.45
CA LEU A 28 10.68 -3.04 7.00
C LEU A 28 11.40 -1.92 6.28
N ASP A 29 10.80 -1.43 5.20
CA ASP A 29 11.22 -0.17 4.56
C ASP A 29 10.00 0.58 4.03
N CYS A 30 10.12 1.89 3.94
CA CYS A 30 9.02 2.75 3.49
C CYS A 30 9.55 4.00 2.78
N GLY A 31 8.65 4.66 2.04
CA GLY A 31 8.97 5.92 1.38
C GLY A 31 7.94 6.32 0.32
N GLY A 32 8.41 7.12 -0.62
CA GLY A 32 7.61 7.68 -1.71
C GLY A 32 7.73 9.19 -1.80
N MET A 33 6.68 9.85 -2.29
CA MET A 33 6.68 11.29 -2.49
C MET A 33 5.29 11.92 -2.32
N ILE A 34 5.26 13.16 -1.87
CA ILE A 34 4.12 14.07 -2.00
C ILE A 34 4.45 15.07 -3.12
N LEU A 35 3.54 15.23 -4.07
CA LEU A 35 3.55 16.35 -5.02
C LEU A 35 2.69 17.46 -4.44
N ASN A 36 3.27 18.64 -4.25
CA ASN A 36 2.58 19.80 -3.70
C ASN A 36 2.96 21.05 -4.50
N ASN A 37 1.98 21.61 -5.23
CA ASN A 37 2.11 22.78 -6.09
C ASN A 37 3.34 22.73 -7.03
N GLY A 38 3.54 21.57 -7.68
CA GLY A 38 4.64 21.35 -8.62
C GLY A 38 5.99 21.00 -7.97
N ALA A 39 6.09 20.94 -6.64
CA ALA A 39 7.28 20.51 -5.93
C ALA A 39 7.12 19.11 -5.33
N TYR A 40 8.16 18.28 -5.46
CA TYR A 40 8.23 16.98 -4.80
C TYR A 40 8.78 17.12 -3.39
N GLU A 41 8.15 16.44 -2.45
CA GLU A 41 8.60 16.23 -1.08
C GLU A 41 8.83 14.73 -0.88
N LEU A 42 10.05 14.33 -0.55
CA LEU A 42 10.35 12.93 -0.30
C LEU A 42 9.80 12.51 1.05
N ILE A 43 9.15 11.34 1.06
CA ILE A 43 8.66 10.72 2.28
C ILE A 43 9.84 10.07 3.00
N THR A 44 10.05 10.47 4.25
CA THR A 44 11.10 9.93 5.13
C THR A 44 10.59 8.78 5.99
N ASP A 45 9.28 8.75 6.23
CA ASP A 45 8.60 7.71 6.98
C ASP A 45 7.11 7.65 6.57
N CYS A 46 6.51 6.47 6.50
CA CYS A 46 5.07 6.33 6.25
C CYS A 46 4.52 4.98 6.71
N THR A 47 3.24 4.97 7.07
CA THR A 47 2.45 3.80 7.45
C THR A 47 1.21 3.64 6.57
N ILE A 48 0.78 2.39 6.37
CA ILE A 48 -0.45 2.02 5.66
C ILE A 48 -1.20 0.96 6.46
N GLU A 49 -2.24 1.37 7.18
CA GLU A 49 -3.16 0.48 7.86
C GLU A 49 -4.32 0.11 6.94
N SER A 50 -4.82 -1.12 7.06
CA SER A 50 -5.82 -1.66 6.12
C SER A 50 -6.97 -2.34 6.83
N ASP A 51 -8.16 -2.18 6.27
CA ASP A 51 -9.34 -3.00 6.57
C ASP A 51 -9.47 -4.09 5.53
N TRP A 52 -9.91 -5.28 5.95
CA TRP A 52 -9.90 -6.49 5.14
C TRP A 52 -11.27 -7.14 5.09
N ASP A 53 -11.61 -7.79 3.98
CA ASP A 53 -12.72 -8.73 3.90
C ASP A 53 -12.32 -10.13 4.40
N GLU A 54 -13.26 -11.09 4.31
CA GLU A 54 -13.07 -12.48 4.73
C GLU A 54 -11.99 -13.22 3.92
N ASP A 55 -11.75 -12.80 2.67
CA ASP A 55 -10.74 -13.35 1.75
C ASP A 55 -9.39 -12.61 1.86
N PHE A 56 -9.27 -11.68 2.82
CA PHE A 56 -8.12 -10.80 2.99
C PHE A 56 -7.85 -9.91 1.77
N ASN A 57 -8.87 -9.44 1.08
CA ASN A 57 -8.75 -8.29 0.17
C ASN A 57 -8.95 -7.00 0.95
N GLN A 58 -8.17 -5.97 0.63
CA GLN A 58 -8.30 -4.65 1.23
C GLN A 58 -9.63 -4.01 0.81
N THR A 59 -10.31 -3.38 1.76
CA THR A 59 -11.60 -2.69 1.55
C THR A 59 -11.51 -1.20 1.84
N ALA A 60 -10.64 -0.82 2.75
CA ALA A 60 -10.28 0.56 3.06
C ALA A 60 -8.86 0.61 3.63
N LEU A 61 -8.27 1.80 3.66
CA LEU A 61 -6.96 2.03 4.23
C LEU A 61 -6.84 3.40 4.89
N ARG A 62 -5.91 3.53 5.82
CA ARG A 62 -5.45 4.79 6.41
C ARG A 62 -3.93 4.85 6.25
N ALA A 63 -3.47 5.83 5.51
CA ALA A 63 -2.05 6.05 5.29
C ALA A 63 -1.60 7.33 5.98
N TRP A 64 -0.51 7.25 6.73
CA TRP A 64 0.18 8.40 7.28
C TRP A 64 1.56 8.52 6.62
N ALA A 65 2.00 9.72 6.29
CA ALA A 65 3.32 9.97 5.73
C ALA A 65 3.96 11.22 6.32
N LYS A 66 5.28 11.19 6.43
CA LYS A 66 6.11 12.30 6.91
C LYS A 66 7.13 12.70 5.86
N THR A 67 7.27 14.00 5.65
CA THR A 67 8.32 14.64 4.85
C THR A 67 9.10 15.63 5.73
N GLU A 68 10.11 16.28 5.18
CA GLU A 68 10.77 17.40 5.88
C GLU A 68 9.85 18.62 6.08
N LYS A 69 8.77 18.73 5.30
CA LYS A 69 7.88 19.90 5.32
C LYS A 69 6.58 19.67 6.09
N GLY A 70 6.19 18.44 6.34
CA GLY A 70 4.97 18.16 7.08
C GLY A 70 4.59 16.69 7.15
N GLU A 71 3.43 16.46 7.76
CA GLU A 71 2.80 15.15 7.89
C GLU A 71 1.44 15.14 7.17
N TYR A 72 1.08 13.97 6.65
CA TYR A 72 -0.04 13.78 5.74
C TYR A 72 -0.86 12.56 6.16
N GLU A 73 -2.15 12.74 6.41
CA GLU A 73 -3.09 11.66 6.71
C GLU A 73 -4.08 11.47 5.55
N ILE A 74 -3.94 10.36 4.83
CA ILE A 74 -4.75 10.03 3.65
C ILE A 74 -5.60 8.81 3.98
N THR A 75 -6.91 8.89 3.74
CA THR A 75 -7.80 7.73 3.83
C THR A 75 -8.15 7.23 2.44
N GLY A 76 -8.36 5.93 2.30
CA GLY A 76 -8.75 5.29 1.04
C GLY A 76 -9.93 4.35 1.23
N LYS A 77 -10.88 4.37 0.29
CA LYS A 77 -11.99 3.42 0.19
C LYS A 77 -11.94 2.72 -1.16
N VAL A 78 -11.86 1.39 -1.13
CA VAL A 78 -11.82 0.58 -2.35
C VAL A 78 -13.16 0.62 -3.06
N ILE A 79 -13.13 0.90 -4.36
CA ILE A 79 -14.30 0.93 -5.25
C ILE A 79 -14.47 -0.45 -5.91
N THR A 80 -13.38 -0.97 -6.48
CA THR A 80 -13.34 -2.27 -7.15
C THR A 80 -11.94 -2.85 -7.04
N LEU A 81 -11.83 -4.18 -7.02
CA LEU A 81 -10.57 -4.89 -6.81
C LEU A 81 -10.50 -6.13 -7.69
N VAL A 82 -9.31 -6.38 -8.26
CA VAL A 82 -9.00 -7.61 -8.99
C VAL A 82 -7.82 -8.32 -8.30
N PRO A 83 -7.99 -9.56 -7.82
CA PRO A 83 -6.90 -10.33 -7.24
C PRO A 83 -6.22 -11.22 -8.29
N VAL A 84 -4.91 -11.07 -8.46
CA VAL A 84 -4.03 -11.91 -9.27
C VAL A 84 -3.21 -12.83 -8.36
N ARG A 85 -2.99 -14.08 -8.79
CA ARG A 85 -2.23 -15.08 -8.02
C ARG A 85 -1.17 -15.73 -8.89
N ASN A 86 0.04 -15.80 -8.37
CA ASN A 86 1.14 -16.57 -8.95
C ASN A 86 1.48 -17.73 -8.02
N ARG A 87 1.56 -18.94 -8.59
CA ARG A 87 1.94 -20.17 -7.89
C ARG A 87 3.12 -20.78 -8.62
N ARG A 88 4.27 -20.86 -7.95
CA ARG A 88 5.51 -21.39 -8.52
C ARG A 88 6.12 -22.42 -7.59
N GLN A 89 6.46 -23.59 -8.12
CA GLN A 89 7.25 -24.57 -7.41
C GLN A 89 8.74 -24.25 -7.54
N LEU A 90 9.48 -24.34 -6.44
CA LEU A 90 10.93 -24.21 -6.38
C LEU A 90 11.62 -25.56 -6.63
N ASP A 91 12.90 -25.54 -6.96
CA ASP A 91 13.69 -26.76 -7.24
C ASP A 91 13.76 -27.73 -6.05
N ASN A 92 13.64 -27.20 -4.83
CA ASN A 92 13.61 -27.99 -3.60
C ASN A 92 12.24 -28.62 -3.30
N GLY A 93 11.23 -28.39 -4.16
CA GLY A 93 9.88 -28.91 -4.03
C GLY A 93 8.88 -27.97 -3.34
N ASP A 94 9.36 -26.89 -2.71
CA ASP A 94 8.50 -25.93 -1.99
C ASP A 94 7.65 -25.11 -2.96
N TRP A 95 6.49 -24.65 -2.48
CA TRP A 95 5.60 -23.79 -3.25
C TRP A 95 5.66 -22.34 -2.76
N LEU A 96 5.92 -21.42 -3.69
CA LEU A 96 5.69 -19.99 -3.48
C LEU A 96 4.32 -19.60 -4.01
N HIS A 97 3.55 -18.94 -3.16
CA HIS A 97 2.25 -18.38 -3.51
C HIS A 97 2.31 -16.87 -3.31
N THR A 98 2.37 -16.12 -4.41
CA THR A 98 2.23 -14.67 -4.38
C THR A 98 0.80 -14.30 -4.73
N ARG A 99 0.21 -13.36 -4.01
CA ARG A 99 -1.02 -12.67 -4.40
C ARG A 99 -0.75 -11.19 -4.57
N ILE A 100 -1.31 -10.62 -5.64
CA ILE A 100 -1.36 -9.18 -5.87
C ILE A 100 -2.85 -8.80 -5.94
N THR A 101 -3.29 -7.87 -5.12
CA THR A 101 -4.62 -7.26 -5.25
C THR A 101 -4.46 -5.86 -5.82
N GLU A 102 -5.05 -5.64 -6.98
CA GLU A 102 -5.05 -4.34 -7.65
C GLU A 102 -6.43 -3.71 -7.46
N ALA A 103 -6.50 -2.65 -6.65
CA ALA A 103 -7.77 -2.00 -6.34
C ALA A 103 -7.81 -0.55 -6.83
N MET A 104 -8.90 -0.20 -7.51
CA MET A 104 -9.24 1.20 -7.76
C MET A 104 -9.84 1.79 -6.48
N THR A 105 -9.27 2.90 -6.01
CA THR A 105 -9.54 3.44 -4.67
C THR A 105 -9.83 4.93 -4.75
N GLU A 106 -10.90 5.35 -4.07
CA GLU A 106 -11.15 6.77 -3.78
C GLU A 106 -10.34 7.15 -2.55
N TYR A 107 -9.57 8.22 -2.65
CA TYR A 107 -8.75 8.75 -1.58
C TYR A 107 -9.27 10.10 -1.08
N ARG A 108 -9.09 10.38 0.20
CA ARG A 108 -9.45 11.66 0.83
C ARG A 108 -8.31 12.20 1.66
N TYR A 109 -8.04 13.49 1.47
CA TYR A 109 -7.06 14.26 2.24
C TYR A 109 -7.63 15.67 2.44
N GLN A 110 -7.86 16.07 3.70
CA GLN A 110 -8.54 17.34 4.02
C GLN A 110 -9.87 17.48 3.23
N ASP A 111 -10.02 18.53 2.43
CA ASP A 111 -11.17 18.81 1.57
C ASP A 111 -11.05 18.18 0.16
N LYS A 112 -9.92 17.52 -0.15
CA LYS A 112 -9.64 16.94 -1.45
C LYS A 112 -10.15 15.51 -1.57
N VAL A 113 -10.66 15.19 -2.75
CA VAL A 113 -10.99 13.83 -3.19
C VAL A 113 -10.09 13.48 -4.36
N GLY A 114 -9.44 12.33 -4.28
CA GLY A 114 -8.54 11.82 -5.30
C GLY A 114 -8.84 10.37 -5.63
N TYR A 115 -8.12 9.87 -6.60
CA TYR A 115 -8.28 8.51 -7.11
C TYR A 115 -6.92 7.94 -7.49
N GLY A 116 -6.82 6.62 -7.40
CA GLY A 116 -5.61 5.92 -7.73
C GLY A 116 -5.72 4.44 -7.49
N LEU A 117 -4.58 3.75 -7.59
CA LEU A 117 -4.50 2.35 -7.23
C LEU A 117 -4.13 2.21 -5.75
N SER A 118 -4.62 1.15 -5.11
CA SER A 118 -4.01 0.57 -3.93
C SER A 118 -3.61 -0.86 -4.26
N GLU A 119 -2.33 -1.08 -4.56
CA GLU A 119 -1.79 -2.38 -4.94
C GLU A 119 -1.11 -3.04 -3.75
N TYR A 120 -1.59 -4.23 -3.36
CA TYR A 120 -1.03 -4.99 -2.25
C TYR A 120 -0.47 -6.30 -2.80
N CYS A 121 0.81 -6.55 -2.55
CA CYS A 121 1.46 -7.79 -2.92
C CYS A 121 1.95 -8.50 -1.67
N ASP A 122 1.65 -9.79 -1.55
CA ASP A 122 2.04 -10.61 -0.42
C ASP A 122 2.45 -12.00 -0.88
N GLN A 123 3.45 -12.56 -0.21
CA GLN A 123 3.50 -14.01 -0.06
C GLN A 123 2.32 -14.47 0.83
N ILE A 124 1.72 -15.59 0.45
CA ILE A 124 0.62 -16.23 1.17
C ILE A 124 1.18 -17.45 1.90
N ILE A 125 1.11 -17.43 3.23
CA ILE A 125 1.54 -18.52 4.12
C ILE A 125 0.32 -18.98 4.91
N ASP A 126 0.03 -20.29 4.86
CA ASP A 126 -1.15 -20.89 5.50
C ASP A 126 -2.47 -20.16 5.16
N GLY A 127 -2.57 -19.65 3.94
CA GLY A 127 -3.74 -18.91 3.45
C GLY A 127 -3.81 -17.44 3.88
N VAL A 128 -2.84 -16.95 4.65
CA VAL A 128 -2.81 -15.58 5.19
C VAL A 128 -1.73 -14.75 4.50
N PRO A 129 -2.00 -13.47 4.16
CA PRO A 129 -0.99 -12.55 3.64
C PRO A 129 0.01 -12.18 4.71
N VAL A 130 1.30 -12.30 4.41
CA VAL A 130 2.38 -12.00 5.37
C VAL A 130 2.28 -10.57 5.93
N GLY A 131 1.99 -9.57 5.09
CA GLY A 131 1.91 -8.18 5.50
C GLY A 131 0.55 -7.76 6.07
N LYS A 132 -0.36 -8.68 6.41
CA LYS A 132 -1.75 -8.33 6.80
C LYS A 132 -1.82 -7.40 8.02
N ASN A 133 -1.02 -7.69 9.04
CA ASN A 133 -1.03 -6.97 10.33
C ASN A 133 0.16 -6.02 10.48
N ILE A 134 0.81 -5.66 9.38
CA ILE A 134 2.01 -4.83 9.39
C ILE A 134 1.69 -3.54 8.64
N ALA A 135 1.59 -2.44 9.39
CA ALA A 135 1.34 -1.12 8.82
C ALA A 135 2.61 -0.45 8.24
N ALA A 136 3.78 -0.88 8.73
CA ALA A 136 5.15 -0.39 8.54
C ALA A 136 5.40 1.10 8.82
N ALA A 137 6.48 1.39 9.56
CA ALA A 137 7.34 2.56 9.53
C ALA A 137 8.69 2.10 10.13
N ARG A 138 9.80 2.67 9.65
CA ARG A 138 11.18 2.12 9.71
C ARG A 138 11.69 1.70 11.10
#